data_AF-A0A533WJ94-F1
#
_entry.id   AF-A0A533WJ94-F1
#
_cell.length_a   1.000
_cell.length_b   1.000
_cell.length_c   1.000
_cell.angle_alpha   90.00
_cell.angle_beta   90.00
_cell.angle_gamma   90.00
#
_symmetry.space_group_name_H-M   'P 1'
#
loop_
_entity.id
_entity.type
_entity.pdbx_description
1 polymer ?
#
loop_
_entity_poly.entity_id
_entity_poly.type
_entity_poly.pdbx_seq_one_letter_code
_entity_poly.pdbx_strand_id
1 'polypeptide(L)'
;MADLSFSFAQAYEKGWIASYENKEIKSIPLFGMINGFYVDKAGTFTLTIEYRPQGFFWIGALISIIAIAGIALYLFILHHNEINKQGRILNSMVITSTSKGAYGKRIENNASAASNTALIRAGYLDKERAETHSNPHVISDTKFDNAQKGSRSLSNPSTRE
;
A
#
# COMPACT_ATOMS: atom_id res chain seq x y z
N MET A 1 68.61 -8.59 -33.62
CA MET A 1 67.19 -8.88 -33.34
C MET A 1 66.41 -7.73 -33.94
N ALA A 2 65.46 -7.99 -34.82
CA ALA A 2 64.67 -6.93 -35.47
C ALA A 2 63.36 -6.80 -34.71
N ASP A 3 63.16 -5.69 -34.02
CA ASP A 3 61.92 -5.40 -33.32
C ASP A 3 60.90 -4.86 -34.33
N LEU A 4 59.79 -5.56 -34.53
CA LEU A 4 58.69 -5.06 -35.36
C LEU A 4 57.78 -4.17 -34.53
N SER A 5 57.54 -2.95 -35.00
CA SER A 5 56.55 -2.04 -34.44
C SER A 5 55.28 -2.07 -35.30
N PHE A 6 54.15 -2.42 -34.66
CA PHE A 6 52.84 -2.32 -35.27
C PHE A 6 52.14 -1.05 -34.77
N SER A 7 51.66 -0.21 -35.68
CA SER A 7 50.92 1.02 -35.36
C SER A 7 49.43 0.84 -35.63
N PHE A 8 48.60 1.24 -34.67
CA PHE A 8 47.16 1.29 -34.80
C PHE A 8 46.70 2.75 -34.85
N ALA A 9 46.04 3.14 -35.94
CA ALA A 9 45.66 4.53 -36.25
C ALA A 9 44.47 5.06 -35.42
N GLN A 10 44.47 4.81 -34.12
CA GLN A 10 43.59 5.45 -33.15
C GLN A 10 44.41 6.24 -32.13
N ALA A 11 43.78 7.27 -31.56
CA ALA A 11 44.36 8.05 -30.48
C ALA A 11 44.86 7.14 -29.34
N TYR A 12 46.06 7.42 -28.86
CA TYR A 12 46.70 6.63 -27.82
C TYR A 12 45.82 6.55 -26.58
N GLU A 13 45.55 5.32 -26.16
CA GLU A 13 44.87 5.07 -24.90
C GLU A 13 45.42 3.80 -24.23
N LYS A 14 45.63 3.89 -22.92
CA LYS A 14 46.19 2.80 -22.10
C LYS A 14 45.29 1.56 -22.04
N GLY A 15 44.02 1.68 -22.42
CA GLY A 15 43.04 0.61 -22.40
C GLY A 15 43.18 -0.42 -23.53
N TRP A 16 43.94 -0.08 -24.58
CA TRP A 16 44.20 -0.98 -25.70
C TRP A 16 45.26 -2.02 -25.35
N ILE A 17 44.92 -3.29 -25.54
CA ILE A 17 45.81 -4.43 -25.33
C ILE A 17 45.81 -5.26 -26.61
N ALA A 18 46.99 -5.60 -27.10
CA ALA A 18 47.13 -6.58 -28.16
C ALA A 18 47.53 -7.92 -27.55
N SER A 19 47.05 -9.03 -28.10
CA SER A 19 47.42 -10.37 -27.69
C SER A 19 47.72 -11.26 -28.89
N TYR A 20 48.74 -12.10 -28.76
CA TYR A 20 49.08 -13.13 -29.73
C TYR A 20 49.59 -14.34 -28.94
N GLU A 21 49.16 -15.56 -29.30
CA GLU A 21 49.64 -16.80 -28.66
C GLU A 21 49.66 -16.75 -27.10
N ASN A 22 48.62 -16.15 -26.50
CA ASN A 22 48.47 -15.93 -25.05
C ASN A 22 49.48 -14.97 -24.39
N LYS A 23 50.27 -14.22 -25.17
CA LYS A 23 51.08 -13.09 -24.67
C LYS A 23 50.30 -11.79 -24.82
N GLU A 24 50.20 -11.02 -23.73
CA GLU A 24 49.62 -9.68 -23.76
C GLU A 24 50.70 -8.62 -23.97
N ILE A 25 50.44 -7.70 -24.90
CA ILE A 25 51.27 -6.53 -25.20
C ILE A 25 50.45 -5.27 -24.87
N LYS A 26 51.00 -4.42 -24.01
CA LYS A 26 50.39 -3.14 -23.68
C LYS A 26 50.60 -2.12 -24.80
N SER A 27 49.61 -1.27 -25.03
CA SER A 27 49.76 -0.13 -25.94
C SER A 27 50.83 0.84 -25.43
N ILE A 28 51.70 1.26 -26.35
CA ILE A 28 52.68 2.33 -26.18
C ILE A 28 52.35 3.50 -27.12
N PRO A 29 52.62 4.74 -26.72
CA PRO A 29 52.40 5.90 -27.57
C PRO A 29 53.47 5.95 -28.67
N LEU A 30 53.10 5.64 -29.91
CA LEU A 30 53.91 5.92 -31.08
C LEU A 30 53.64 7.34 -31.55
N PHE A 31 54.70 8.07 -31.89
CA PHE A 31 54.65 9.49 -32.29
C PHE A 31 53.89 10.39 -31.30
N GLY A 32 53.82 9.98 -30.02
CA GLY A 32 53.13 10.71 -28.95
C GLY A 32 51.60 10.72 -29.05
N MET A 33 50.98 10.13 -30.09
CA MET A 33 49.54 10.30 -30.36
C MET A 33 48.81 9.03 -30.75
N ILE A 34 49.49 8.01 -31.29
CA ILE A 34 48.83 6.80 -31.79
C ILE A 34 49.22 5.56 -30.99
N ASN A 35 48.35 4.57 -30.95
CA ASN A 35 48.65 3.30 -30.27
C ASN A 35 49.69 2.50 -31.06
N GLY A 36 50.66 1.93 -30.36
CA GLY A 36 51.67 1.05 -30.90
C GLY A 36 51.85 -0.20 -30.05
N PHE A 37 52.35 -1.25 -30.69
CA PHE A 37 52.64 -2.52 -30.04
C PHE A 37 53.96 -3.06 -30.56
N TYR A 38 54.85 -3.49 -29.65
CA TYR A 38 56.08 -4.20 -30.01
C TYR A 38 55.79 -5.68 -30.16
N VAL A 39 56.17 -6.24 -31.31
CA VAL A 39 55.99 -7.66 -31.61
C VAL A 39 57.36 -8.29 -31.89
N ASP A 40 57.68 -9.34 -31.14
CA ASP A 40 58.95 -10.09 -31.22
C ASP A 40 58.97 -11.14 -32.34
N LYS A 41 57.84 -11.31 -33.05
CA LYS A 41 57.62 -12.33 -34.07
C LYS A 41 57.52 -11.71 -35.47
N ALA A 42 58.29 -12.24 -36.40
CA ALA A 42 58.19 -11.96 -37.83
C ALA A 42 57.41 -13.07 -38.56
N GLY A 43 56.71 -12.72 -39.65
CA GLY A 43 55.91 -13.64 -40.46
C GLY A 43 54.40 -13.50 -40.27
N THR A 44 53.63 -14.51 -40.66
CA THR A 44 52.16 -14.50 -40.57
C THR A 44 51.71 -15.01 -39.20
N PHE A 45 51.00 -14.16 -38.45
CA PHE A 45 50.36 -14.52 -37.19
C PHE A 45 49.09 -13.70 -37.00
N THR A 46 48.21 -14.16 -36.11
CA THR A 46 46.99 -13.43 -35.74
C THR A 46 47.27 -12.59 -34.51
N LEU A 47 47.07 -11.27 -34.63
CA LEU A 47 47.13 -10.31 -33.53
C LEU A 47 45.70 -9.91 -33.17
N THR A 48 45.28 -10.21 -31.95
CA THR A 48 43.97 -9.81 -31.44
C THR A 48 44.13 -8.49 -30.67
N ILE A 49 43.35 -7.46 -31.00
CA ILE A 49 43.40 -6.16 -30.33
C ILE A 49 42.08 -5.96 -29.60
N GLU A 50 42.15 -5.78 -28.28
CA GLU A 50 40.99 -5.65 -27.41
C GLU A 50 41.08 -4.37 -26.57
N TYR A 51 39.91 -3.76 -26.36
CA TYR A 51 39.78 -2.58 -25.50
C TYR A 51 39.21 -3.00 -24.14
N ARG A 52 40.09 -3.17 -23.14
CA ARG A 52 39.68 -3.65 -21.80
C ARG A 52 38.63 -2.77 -21.11
N PRO A 53 38.66 -1.43 -21.20
CA PRO A 53 37.66 -0.60 -20.54
C PRO A 53 36.22 -0.89 -20.98
N GLN A 54 36.00 -1.47 -22.16
CA GLN A 54 34.67 -1.90 -22.62
C GLN A 54 34.05 -2.95 -21.69
N GLY A 55 34.84 -3.86 -21.11
CA GLY A 55 34.35 -4.86 -20.17
C GLY A 55 33.83 -4.22 -18.87
N PHE A 56 34.56 -3.25 -18.32
CA PHE A 56 34.15 -2.51 -17.12
C PHE A 56 32.88 -1.68 -17.36
N PHE A 57 32.72 -1.13 -18.56
CA PHE A 57 31.50 -0.43 -18.95
C PHE A 57 30.27 -1.34 -18.85
N TRP A 58 30.34 -2.56 -19.37
CA TRP A 58 29.23 -3.51 -19.29
C TRP A 58 28.86 -3.89 -17.85
N ILE A 59 29.87 -4.08 -16.99
CA ILE A 59 29.66 -4.37 -15.57
C ILE A 59 28.97 -3.18 -14.88
N GLY A 60 29.47 -1.96 -15.10
CA GLY A 60 28.86 -0.74 -14.55
C GLY A 60 27.43 -0.51 -15.06
N ALA A 61 27.19 -0.78 -16.35
CA ALA A 61 25.86 -0.68 -16.95
C ALA A 61 24.89 -1.68 -16.32
N LEU A 62 25.32 -2.93 -16.11
CA LEU A 62 24.51 -3.97 -15.47
C LEU A 62 24.10 -3.57 -14.03
N ILE A 63 25.06 -3.07 -13.24
CA ILE A 63 24.80 -2.58 -11.88
C ILE A 63 23.78 -1.43 -11.91
N SER A 64 23.94 -0.50 -12.86
CA SER A 64 23.03 0.64 -13.02
C SER A 64 21.61 0.19 -13.36
N ILE A 65 21.45 -0.78 -14.26
CA ILE A 65 20.15 -1.36 -14.62
C ILE A 65 19.48 -1.99 -13.39
N ILE A 66 20.23 -2.77 -12.60
CA ILE A 66 19.72 -3.41 -11.38
C ILE A 66 19.27 -2.36 -10.36
N ALA A 67 20.06 -1.29 -10.16
CA ALA A 67 19.73 -0.21 -9.23
C ALA A 67 18.44 0.51 -9.66
N ILE A 68 18.33 0.87 -10.95
CA ILE A 68 17.14 1.53 -11.50
C ILE A 68 15.92 0.62 -11.37
N ALA A 69 16.04 -0.67 -11.69
CA ALA A 69 14.97 -1.64 -11.54
C ALA A 69 14.52 -1.79 -10.08
N GLY A 70 15.46 -1.80 -9.13
CA GLY A 70 15.17 -1.85 -7.69
C GLY A 70 14.41 -0.60 -7.22
N ILE A 71 14.85 0.59 -7.63
CA ILE A 71 14.17 1.85 -7.32
C ILE A 71 12.76 1.88 -7.93
N ALA A 72 12.63 1.49 -9.20
CA ALA A 72 11.35 1.43 -9.89
C ALA A 72 10.38 0.45 -9.20
N LEU A 73 10.86 -0.73 -8.80
CA LEU A 73 10.06 -1.71 -8.08
C LEU A 73 9.64 -1.20 -6.69
N TYR A 74 10.57 -0.56 -5.96
CA TYR A 74 10.27 0.04 -4.66
C TYR A 74 9.17 1.11 -4.78
N LEU A 75 9.31 2.02 -5.76
CA LEU A 75 8.29 3.05 -6.03
C LEU A 75 6.96 2.43 -6.45
N PHE A 76 6.99 1.37 -7.26
CA PHE A 76 5.79 0.66 -7.68
C PHE A 76 5.04 0.04 -6.50
N ILE A 77 5.75 -0.64 -5.58
CA ILE A 77 5.17 -1.22 -4.37
C ILE A 77 4.61 -0.12 -3.46
N LEU A 78 5.36 0.97 -3.25
CA LEU A 78 4.92 2.08 -2.42
C LEU A 78 3.63 2.70 -2.98
N HIS A 79 3.60 2.98 -4.27
CA HIS A 79 2.44 3.57 -4.95
C HIS A 79 1.22 2.66 -4.86
N HIS A 80 1.39 1.36 -5.14
CA HIS A 80 0.30 0.39 -5.04
C HIS A 80 -0.24 0.26 -3.60
N ASN A 81 0.65 0.24 -2.61
CA ASN A 81 0.25 0.17 -1.20
C ASN A 81 -0.48 1.43 -0.73
N GLU A 82 -0.11 2.60 -1.22
CA GLU A 82 -0.76 3.85 -0.83
C GLU A 82 -2.18 3.94 -1.40
N ILE A 83 -2.38 3.54 -2.67
CA ILE A 83 -3.73 3.45 -3.27
C ILE A 83 -4.63 2.51 -2.44
N ASN A 84 -4.10 1.36 -2.02
CA ASN A 84 -4.85 0.40 -1.21
C ASN A 84 -5.20 0.94 0.18
N LYS A 85 -4.36 1.80 0.79
CA LYS A 85 -4.66 2.44 2.07
C LYS A 85 -5.77 3.48 1.95
N GLN A 86 -5.77 4.29 0.90
CA GLN A 86 -6.81 5.30 0.68
C GLN A 86 -8.20 4.67 0.52
N GLY A 87 -8.30 3.54 -0.20
CA GLY A 87 -9.54 2.77 -0.30
C GLY A 87 -10.05 2.23 1.05
N ARG A 88 -9.15 1.80 1.94
CA ARG A 88 -9.51 1.30 3.28
C ARG A 88 -10.05 2.42 4.20
N ILE A 89 -9.51 3.63 4.10
CA ILE A 89 -9.95 4.78 4.90
C ILE A 89 -11.32 5.27 4.43
N LEU A 90 -11.57 5.34 3.12
CA LEU A 90 -12.86 5.74 2.58
C LEU A 90 -13.97 4.76 2.99
N ASN A 91 -13.71 3.45 2.90
CA ASN A 91 -14.69 2.43 3.28
C ASN A 91 -15.07 2.47 4.77
N SER A 92 -14.12 2.72 5.67
CA SER A 92 -14.43 2.82 7.11
C SER A 92 -15.22 4.09 7.46
N MET A 93 -14.94 5.20 6.75
CA MET A 93 -15.69 6.46 6.90
C MET A 93 -17.13 6.33 6.38
N VAL A 94 -17.34 5.63 5.25
CA VAL A 94 -18.67 5.35 4.69
C VAL A 94 -19.50 4.44 5.62
N ILE A 95 -18.89 3.39 6.18
CA ILE A 95 -19.59 2.49 7.12
C ILE A 95 -19.98 3.24 8.41
N THR A 96 -19.11 4.13 8.91
CA THR A 96 -19.38 4.89 10.14
C THR A 96 -20.44 5.98 9.95
N SER A 97 -20.46 6.67 8.81
CA SER A 97 -21.49 7.67 8.50
C SER A 97 -22.85 7.03 8.23
N THR A 98 -22.88 5.90 7.52
CA THR A 98 -24.11 5.13 7.27
C THR A 98 -24.68 4.56 8.57
N SER A 99 -23.83 4.01 9.45
CA SER A 99 -24.31 3.50 10.74
C SER A 99 -24.86 4.63 11.62
N LYS A 100 -24.16 5.77 11.75
CA LYS A 100 -24.65 6.95 12.50
C LYS A 100 -25.99 7.45 11.97
N GLY A 101 -26.18 7.51 10.65
CA GLY A 101 -27.47 7.87 10.04
C GLY A 101 -28.58 6.85 10.32
N ALA A 102 -28.26 5.55 10.32
CA ALA A 102 -29.21 4.48 10.65
C ALA A 102 -29.61 4.47 12.12
N TYR A 103 -28.67 4.71 13.04
CA TYR A 103 -28.96 4.85 14.47
C TYR A 103 -29.81 6.09 14.74
N GLY A 104 -29.50 7.24 14.14
CA GLY A 104 -30.30 8.48 14.27
C GLY A 104 -31.75 8.28 13.87
N LYS A 105 -32.00 7.71 12.68
CA LYS A 105 -33.37 7.40 12.22
C LYS A 105 -34.13 6.44 13.13
N ARG A 106 -33.44 5.47 13.73
CA ARG A 106 -34.07 4.55 14.70
C ARG A 106 -34.50 5.26 15.98
N ILE A 107 -33.70 6.20 16.47
CA ILE A 107 -34.04 6.99 17.67
C ILE A 107 -35.22 7.92 17.39
N GLU A 108 -35.23 8.61 16.25
CA GLU A 108 -36.34 9.49 15.85
C GLU A 108 -37.65 8.71 15.69
N ASN A 109 -37.60 7.54 15.04
CA ASN A 109 -38.77 6.68 14.89
C ASN A 109 -39.28 6.15 16.24
N ASN A 110 -38.38 5.76 17.15
CA ASN A 110 -38.76 5.27 18.47
C ASN A 110 -39.34 6.39 19.35
N ALA A 111 -38.77 7.60 19.29
CA ALA A 111 -39.29 8.78 20.00
C ALA A 111 -40.68 9.18 19.47
N SER A 112 -40.89 9.11 18.16
CA SER A 112 -42.18 9.37 17.53
C SER A 112 -43.23 8.32 17.93
N ALA A 113 -42.85 7.04 17.97
CA ALA A 113 -43.73 5.96 18.43
C ALA A 113 -44.11 6.10 19.91
N ALA A 114 -43.15 6.50 20.77
CA ALA A 114 -43.40 6.75 22.18
C ALA A 114 -44.34 7.95 22.40
N SER A 115 -44.13 9.05 21.66
CA SER A 115 -44.99 10.23 21.72
C SER A 115 -46.43 9.93 21.30
N ASN A 116 -46.62 9.22 20.19
CA ASN A 116 -47.95 8.82 19.73
C ASN A 116 -48.67 7.93 20.76
N THR A 117 -47.95 7.00 21.38
CA THR A 117 -48.49 6.12 22.43
C THR A 117 -48.90 6.91 23.68
N ALA A 118 -48.12 7.93 24.05
CA ALA A 118 -48.42 8.80 25.19
C ALA A 118 -49.64 9.68 24.93
N LEU A 119 -49.79 10.24 23.72
CA LEU A 119 -50.96 11.02 23.34
C LEU A 119 -52.24 10.18 23.35
N ILE A 120 -52.17 8.95 22.82
CA ILE A 120 -53.29 8.01 22.87
C ILE A 120 -53.66 7.72 24.33
N ARG A 121 -52.68 7.41 25.19
CA ARG A 121 -52.91 7.16 26.62
C ARG A 121 -53.52 8.36 27.34
N ALA A 122 -53.03 9.58 27.07
CA ALA A 122 -53.57 10.80 27.65
C ALA A 122 -55.04 11.02 27.24
N GLY A 123 -55.38 10.75 25.97
CA GLY A 123 -56.75 10.82 25.49
C GLY A 123 -57.68 9.80 26.13
N TYR A 124 -57.20 8.61 26.48
CA TYR A 124 -57.98 7.63 27.26
C TYR A 124 -58.21 8.10 28.70
N LEU A 125 -57.18 8.62 29.36
CA LEU A 125 -57.29 9.12 30.74
C LEU A 125 -58.23 10.33 30.86
N ASP A 126 -58.26 11.19 29.85
CA ASP A 126 -59.18 12.34 29.82
C ASP A 126 -60.64 11.90 29.66
N LYS A 127 -60.89 10.85 28.87
CA LYS A 127 -62.21 10.21 28.76
C LYS A 127 -62.63 9.56 30.07
N GLU A 128 -61.75 8.80 30.72
CA GLU A 128 -62.02 8.21 32.05
C GLU A 128 -62.30 9.30 33.10
N ARG A 129 -61.58 10.42 33.07
CA ARG A 129 -61.82 11.58 33.95
C ARG A 129 -63.17 12.25 33.66
N ALA A 130 -63.53 12.43 32.39
CA ALA A 130 -64.82 13.01 31.99
C ALA A 130 -66.00 12.11 32.41
N GLU A 131 -65.84 10.79 32.30
CA GLU A 131 -66.84 9.81 32.75
C GLU A 131 -66.97 9.80 34.28
N THR A 132 -65.86 9.92 35.02
CA THR A 132 -65.85 9.98 36.49
C THR A 132 -66.52 11.24 37.05
N HIS A 133 -66.54 12.36 36.31
CA HIS A 133 -67.24 13.58 36.72
C HIS A 133 -68.76 13.55 36.47
N SER A 134 -69.27 12.57 35.69
CA SER A 134 -70.70 12.43 35.41
C SER A 134 -71.44 11.54 36.40
N ASN A 135 -70.74 10.88 37.34
CA ASN A 135 -71.35 9.96 38.29
C ASN A 135 -70.63 10.03 39.65
N PRO A 136 -71.30 10.44 40.75
CA PRO A 136 -70.64 10.53 42.05
C PRO A 136 -70.14 9.15 42.52
N HIS A 137 -68.88 9.14 42.93
CA HIS A 137 -68.07 8.01 43.37
C HIS A 137 -68.78 7.16 44.43
N VAL A 138 -69.00 5.87 44.14
CA VAL A 138 -69.01 4.82 45.18
C VAL A 138 -67.64 4.16 45.14
N ILE A 139 -66.90 4.24 46.25
CA ILE A 139 -65.64 3.55 46.44
C ILE A 139 -65.96 2.08 46.71
N SER A 140 -65.50 1.16 45.86
CA SER A 140 -65.45 -0.27 46.18
C SER A 140 -64.00 -0.73 46.19
N ASP A 141 -63.48 -1.00 47.39
CA ASP A 141 -62.12 -1.46 47.67
C ASP A 141 -61.90 -2.91 47.23
N THR A 142 -61.83 -3.18 45.93
CA THR A 142 -61.55 -4.53 45.42
C THR A 142 -60.75 -4.54 44.12
N LYS A 143 -59.63 -3.79 44.02
CA LYS A 143 -58.72 -3.99 42.87
C LYS A 143 -57.27 -3.55 43.04
N PHE A 144 -56.66 -3.76 44.21
CA PHE A 144 -55.23 -3.46 44.42
C PHE A 144 -54.29 -4.69 44.47
N ASP A 145 -54.74 -5.89 44.11
CA ASP A 145 -53.91 -7.09 44.32
C ASP A 145 -53.25 -7.70 43.07
N ASN A 146 -53.56 -7.25 41.85
CA ASN A 146 -53.12 -7.97 40.64
C ASN A 146 -52.13 -7.23 39.71
N ALA A 147 -51.61 -6.06 40.09
CA ALA A 147 -50.66 -5.32 39.24
C ALA A 147 -49.17 -5.57 39.58
N GLN A 148 -48.85 -6.31 40.65
CA GLN A 148 -47.47 -6.47 41.13
C GLN A 148 -46.83 -7.83 40.77
N LYS A 149 -47.51 -8.66 39.96
CA LYS A 149 -47.04 -10.00 39.56
C LYS A 149 -46.68 -10.05 38.08
N GLY A 150 -45.62 -9.34 37.70
CA GLY A 150 -45.12 -9.37 36.31
C GLY A 150 -43.71 -8.82 36.08
N SER A 151 -43.02 -8.35 37.12
CA SER A 151 -41.64 -7.91 37.05
C SER A 151 -40.76 -8.87 37.83
N ARG A 152 -40.18 -9.88 37.15
CA ARG A 152 -38.91 -10.54 37.49
C ARG A 152 -38.54 -11.62 36.48
N SER A 153 -37.23 -11.73 36.24
CA SER A 153 -36.49 -12.83 35.58
C SER A 153 -36.22 -12.66 34.08
N LEU A 154 -35.01 -12.79 33.54
CA LEU A 154 -33.62 -12.95 34.03
C LEU A 154 -32.73 -12.85 32.76
N SER A 155 -31.60 -12.14 32.87
CA SER A 155 -30.22 -12.66 32.70
C SER A 155 -29.61 -12.57 31.29
N ASN A 156 -28.62 -11.68 31.22
CA ASN A 156 -27.57 -11.57 30.23
C ASN A 156 -26.62 -12.78 30.29
N PRO A 157 -26.25 -13.44 29.17
CA PRO A 157 -25.10 -14.32 29.14
C PRO A 157 -23.87 -13.60 28.57
N SER A 158 -22.95 -13.22 29.48
CA SER A 158 -21.55 -12.96 29.15
C SER A 158 -20.68 -14.14 29.59
N THR A 159 -20.06 -14.82 28.64
CA THR A 159 -18.90 -15.73 28.80
C THR A 159 -18.48 -16.07 27.35
N ARG A 160 -17.34 -15.67 26.76
CA ARG A 160 -15.93 -15.76 27.18
C ARG A 160 -15.60 -17.11 27.79
N GLU A 161 -15.16 -18.05 26.95
CA GLU A 161 -13.81 -18.65 26.99
C GLU A 161 -13.34 -18.86 25.55
#